data_AF-A0AB33ZF48-F1
#
_entry.id   AF-A0AB33ZF48-F1
#
_cell.length_a   1.000
_cell.length_b   1.000
_cell.length_c   1.000
_cell.angle_alpha   90.00
_cell.angle_beta   90.00
_cell.angle_gamma   90.00
#
_symmetry.space_group_name_H-M   'P 1'
#
loop_
_entity.id
_entity.type
_entity.pdbx_description
1 polymer ?
#
loop_
_entity_poly.entity_id
_entity_poly.type
_entity_poly.pdbx_seq_one_letter_code
_entity_poly.pdbx_strand_id
1 'polypeptide(L)'
;MNPVDQWLAINAKYFPTEQVQYIRQRLEALPEQQLSMLYSISFQDPTMMLVISLFGGSLGIDRFILGQVGLGVGKLLTCGGCGIWSIVDWFLIMDATRQSNAQKLFAVIG
;
A
#
# COMPACT_ATOMS: atom_id res chain seq x y z
N MET A 1 0.38 -28.11 1.82
CA MET A 1 0.71 -26.77 1.27
C MET A 1 1.28 -25.97 2.42
N ASN A 2 2.43 -25.30 2.24
CA ASN A 2 3.05 -24.52 3.31
C ASN A 2 2.11 -23.35 3.69
N PRO A 3 1.82 -23.09 4.99
CA PRO A 3 0.97 -21.98 5.41
C PRO A 3 1.45 -20.62 4.91
N VAL A 4 2.77 -20.43 4.75
CA VAL A 4 3.36 -19.21 4.18
C VAL A 4 2.98 -19.06 2.70
N ASP A 5 3.10 -20.13 1.91
CA ASP A 5 2.74 -20.10 0.48
C ASP A 5 1.24 -19.83 0.29
N GLN A 6 0.40 -20.41 1.16
CA GLN A 6 -1.04 -20.15 1.16
C GLN A 6 -1.35 -18.68 1.48
N TRP A 7 -0.71 -18.11 2.50
CA TRP A 7 -0.92 -16.73 2.88
C TRP A 7 -0.43 -15.75 1.81
N LEU A 8 0.72 -16.03 1.19
CA LEU A 8 1.27 -15.24 0.09
C LEU A 8 0.39 -15.30 -1.15
N ALA A 9 -0.19 -16.45 -1.48
CA ALA A 9 -1.12 -16.56 -2.61
C ALA A 9 -2.33 -15.61 -2.48
N ILE A 10 -2.76 -15.34 -1.25
CA ILE A 10 -3.90 -14.46 -0.95
C ILE A 10 -3.47 -12.99 -0.88
N ASN A 11 -2.32 -12.70 -0.27
CA ASN A 11 -1.95 -11.34 0.13
C ASN A 11 -0.83 -10.70 -0.71
N ALA A 12 -0.14 -11.45 -1.58
CA ALA A 12 1.01 -10.94 -2.35
C ALA A 12 0.68 -9.67 -3.17
N LYS A 13 -0.55 -9.54 -3.67
CA LYS A 13 -1.00 -8.37 -4.45
C LYS A 13 -0.97 -7.04 -3.69
N TYR A 14 -1.01 -7.10 -2.35
CA TYR A 14 -1.01 -5.92 -1.49
C TYR A 14 0.39 -5.36 -1.22
N PHE A 15 1.45 -6.06 -1.65
CA PHE A 15 2.84 -5.70 -1.37
C PHE A 15 3.62 -5.36 -2.65
N PRO A 16 4.76 -4.64 -2.53
CA PRO A 16 5.66 -4.42 -3.65
C PRO A 16 6.31 -5.74 -4.08
N THR A 17 6.37 -6.02 -5.40
CA THR A 17 6.94 -7.26 -5.96
C THR A 17 8.35 -7.56 -5.45
N GLU A 18 9.18 -6.51 -5.34
CA GLU A 18 10.56 -6.58 -4.84
C GLU A 18 10.64 -7.10 -3.39
N GLN A 19 9.61 -6.83 -2.57
CA GLN A 19 9.60 -7.18 -1.15
C GLN A 19 8.96 -8.54 -0.88
N VAL A 20 8.26 -9.14 -1.85
CA VAL A 20 7.55 -10.42 -1.66
C VAL A 20 8.50 -11.55 -1.26
N GLN A 21 9.69 -11.62 -1.86
CA GLN A 21 10.69 -12.63 -1.51
C GLN A 21 11.25 -12.44 -0.09
N TYR A 22 11.48 -11.18 0.31
CA TYR A 22 11.92 -10.86 1.66
C TYR A 22 10.83 -11.18 2.70
N ILE A 23 9.57 -10.82 2.42
CA ILE A 23 8.41 -11.16 3.26
C ILE A 23 8.32 -12.67 3.42
N ARG A 24 8.44 -13.45 2.33
CA ARG A 24 8.44 -14.91 2.39
C ARG A 24 9.47 -15.43 3.38
N GLN A 25 10.73 -15.01 3.26
CA GLN A 25 11.80 -15.45 4.16
C GLN A 25 11.51 -15.10 5.62
N ARG A 26 10.97 -13.90 5.88
CA ARG A 26 10.59 -13.49 7.24
C ARG A 26 9.47 -14.36 7.78
N LEU A 27 8.43 -14.63 6.98
CA LEU A 27 7.31 -15.47 7.37
C LEU A 27 7.72 -16.92 7.65
N GLU A 28 8.62 -17.48 6.84
CA GLU A 28 9.17 -18.84 7.06
C GLU A 28 9.99 -18.94 8.35
N ALA A 29 10.58 -17.83 8.81
CA ALA A 29 11.32 -17.76 10.07
C ALA A 29 10.44 -17.54 11.31
N LEU A 30 9.13 -17.26 11.16
CA LEU A 30 8.24 -17.00 12.29
C LEU A 30 7.72 -18.31 12.91
N PRO A 31 7.54 -18.35 14.26
CA PRO A 31 6.79 -19.42 14.92
C PRO A 31 5.33 -19.45 14.47
N GLU A 32 4.70 -20.63 14.44
CA GLU A 32 3.30 -20.79 14.01
C GLU A 32 2.29 -19.92 14.80
N GLN A 33 2.56 -19.63 16.07
CA GLN A 33 1.72 -18.72 16.86
C GLN A 33 1.70 -17.30 16.26
N GLN A 34 2.82 -16.84 15.71
CA GLN A 34 2.93 -15.54 15.06
C GLN A 34 2.37 -15.54 13.62
N LEU A 35 2.19 -16.70 13.00
CA LEU A 35 1.49 -16.79 11.71
C LEU A 35 -0.02 -16.52 11.87
N SER A 36 -0.59 -16.89 13.02
CA SER A 36 -2.01 -16.69 13.31
C SER A 36 -2.40 -15.20 13.37
N MET A 37 -1.53 -14.35 13.89
CA MET A 37 -1.73 -12.89 13.96
C MET A 37 -1.71 -12.21 12.58
N LEU A 38 -1.10 -12.83 11.55
CA LEU A 38 -1.12 -12.28 10.19
C LEU A 38 -2.52 -12.21 9.60
N TYR A 39 -3.40 -13.15 9.96
CA TYR A 39 -4.80 -13.16 9.50
C TYR A 39 -5.64 -12.05 10.13
N SER A 40 -5.16 -11.44 11.23
CA SER A 40 -5.82 -10.30 11.85
C SER A 40 -5.48 -8.96 11.17
N ILE A 41 -4.42 -8.94 10.35
CA ILE A 41 -3.98 -7.72 9.66
C ILE A 41 -4.89 -7.47 8.46
N SER A 42 -5.47 -6.27 8.41
CA SER A 42 -6.22 -5.80 7.25
C SER A 42 -5.31 -4.95 6.34
N PHE A 43 -5.15 -5.38 5.09
CA PHE A 43 -4.44 -4.64 4.05
C PHE A 43 -5.41 -3.82 3.21
N GLN A 44 -4.99 -2.61 2.83
CA GLN A 44 -5.78 -1.76 1.94
C GLN A 44 -5.56 -2.17 0.49
N ASP A 45 -6.64 -2.28 -0.28
CA ASP A 45 -6.53 -2.60 -1.71
C ASP A 45 -6.05 -1.35 -2.49
N PRO A 46 -4.90 -1.43 -3.21
CA PRO A 46 -4.38 -0.31 -3.98
C PRO A 46 -5.34 0.20 -5.04
N THR A 47 -6.19 -0.67 -5.59
CA THR A 47 -7.19 -0.31 -6.60
C THR A 47 -8.32 0.49 -5.96
N MET A 48 -8.76 0.10 -4.76
CA MET A 48 -9.76 0.87 -4.01
C MET A 48 -9.22 2.26 -3.65
N MET A 49 -7.97 2.35 -3.21
CA MET A 49 -7.31 3.65 -2.95
C MET A 49 -7.19 4.50 -4.22
N LEU A 50 -6.92 3.89 -5.37
CA LEU A 50 -6.91 4.58 -6.66
C LEU A 50 -8.29 5.11 -7.03
N VAL A 51 -9.35 4.31 -6.84
CA VAL A 51 -10.73 4.73 -7.10
C VAL A 51 -11.11 5.90 -6.19
N ILE A 52 -10.81 5.82 -4.89
CA ILE A 52 -11.05 6.93 -3.96
C ILE A 52 -10.29 8.18 -4.41
N SER A 53 -9.02 8.03 -4.85
CA SER A 53 -8.23 9.13 -5.38
C SER A 53 -8.73 9.70 -6.70
N LEU A 54 -9.38 8.88 -7.54
CA LEU A 54 -9.99 9.32 -8.79
C LEU A 54 -11.23 10.18 -8.54
N PHE A 55 -12.07 9.79 -7.58
CA PHE A 55 -13.30 10.49 -7.24
C PHE A 55 -13.10 11.65 -6.23
N GLY A 56 -12.07 11.59 -5.38
CA GLY A 56 -11.69 12.60 -4.38
C GLY A 56 -10.54 13.53 -4.80
N GLY A 57 -9.88 13.25 -5.93
CA GLY A 57 -8.65 13.90 -6.37
C GLY A 57 -8.76 15.37 -6.77
N SER A 58 -9.97 15.92 -6.95
CA SER A 58 -10.16 17.37 -7.15
C SER A 58 -9.87 18.18 -5.88
N LEU A 59 -9.90 17.55 -4.71
CA LEU A 59 -9.70 18.20 -3.40
C LEU A 59 -8.39 17.80 -2.69
N GLY A 60 -7.60 16.87 -3.25
CA GLY A 60 -6.31 16.45 -2.69
C GLY A 60 -6.38 15.72 -1.34
N ILE A 61 -7.56 15.25 -0.95
CA ILE A 61 -7.86 14.65 0.37
C ILE A 61 -7.11 13.32 0.56
N ASP A 62 -6.86 12.58 -0.52
CA ASP A 62 -6.25 11.24 -0.47
C ASP A 62 -4.79 11.26 -0.01
N ARG A 63 -4.06 12.35 -0.30
CA ARG A 63 -2.66 12.51 0.14
C ARG A 63 -2.54 12.93 1.61
N PHE A 64 -3.57 13.56 2.16
CA PHE A 64 -3.65 13.79 3.62
C PHE A 64 -3.82 12.46 4.37
N ILE A 65 -4.57 11.50 3.79
CA ILE A 65 -4.77 10.17 4.38
C ILE A 65 -3.48 9.32 4.36
N LEU A 66 -2.65 9.48 3.32
CA LEU A 66 -1.36 8.78 3.19
C LEU A 66 -0.15 9.55 3.75
N GLY A 67 -0.35 10.73 4.35
CA GLY A 67 0.72 11.53 4.99
C GLY A 67 1.68 12.25 4.03
N GLN A 68 1.39 12.29 2.73
CA GLN A 68 2.26 12.92 1.72
C GLN A 68 1.82 14.37 1.41
N VAL A 69 1.86 15.23 2.43
CA VAL A 69 1.39 16.63 2.38
C VAL A 69 2.13 17.46 1.31
N GLY A 70 3.44 17.23 1.11
CA GLY A 70 4.28 18.05 0.23
C GLY A 70 3.86 18.06 -1.25
N LEU A 71 3.33 16.94 -1.76
CA LEU A 71 2.86 16.86 -3.14
C LEU A 71 1.42 17.39 -3.31
N GLY A 72 0.63 17.42 -2.24
CA GLY A 72 -0.67 18.10 -2.22
C GLY A 72 -0.53 19.62 -2.35
N VAL A 73 0.50 20.21 -1.72
CA VAL A 73 0.82 21.64 -1.83
C VAL A 73 1.30 22.02 -3.24
N GLY A 74 2.04 21.15 -3.93
CA GLY A 74 2.45 21.35 -5.33
C GLY A 74 1.27 21.41 -6.33
N LYS A 75 0.22 20.61 -6.10
CA LYS A 75 -1.03 20.64 -6.90
C LYS A 75 -1.81 21.96 -6.71
N LEU A 76 -1.81 22.52 -5.51
CA LEU A 76 -2.46 23.82 -5.23
C LEU A 76 -1.68 25.00 -5.81
N LEU A 77 -0.34 24.96 -5.76
CA LEU A 77 0.52 26.02 -6.30
C LEU A 77 0.55 26.09 -7.83
N THR A 78 0.18 25.02 -8.54
CA THR A 78 0.17 24.96 -10.01
C THR A 78 -1.21 25.20 -10.63
N CYS A 79 -2.20 25.67 -9.85
CA CYS A 79 -3.61 25.78 -10.29
C CYS A 79 -4.18 24.43 -10.80
N GLY A 80 -3.88 23.32 -10.13
CA GLY A 80 -4.44 22.01 -10.48
C GLY A 80 -4.03 21.55 -11.88
N GLY A 81 -2.72 21.44 -12.14
CA GLY A 81 -2.14 21.12 -13.45
C GLY A 81 -2.98 20.14 -14.28
N CYS A 82 -3.60 20.68 -15.35
CA CYS A 82 -4.53 20.08 -16.33
C CYS A 82 -4.44 18.55 -16.52
N GLY A 83 -4.94 17.75 -15.57
CA GLY A 83 -5.06 16.28 -15.67
C GLY A 83 -3.76 15.47 -15.61
N ILE A 84 -2.63 16.01 -16.06
CA ILE A 84 -1.33 15.31 -16.11
C ILE A 84 -0.86 14.93 -14.69
N TRP A 85 -1.04 15.84 -13.73
CA TRP A 85 -0.71 15.58 -12.33
C TRP A 85 -1.58 14.48 -11.71
N SER A 86 -2.82 14.30 -12.18
CA SER A 86 -3.70 13.21 -11.72
C SER A 86 -3.23 11.85 -12.24
N ILE A 87 -2.75 11.78 -13.48
CA ILE A 87 -2.20 10.54 -14.06
C ILE A 87 -0.97 10.07 -13.28
N VAL A 88 -0.03 10.99 -13.01
CA VAL A 88 1.18 10.66 -12.22
C VAL A 88 0.81 10.23 -10.81
N ASP A 89 -0.23 10.83 -10.22
CA ASP A 89 -0.72 10.47 -8.89
C ASP A 89 -1.29 9.05 -8.84
N TRP A 90 -1.97 8.60 -9.90
CA TRP A 90 -2.52 7.24 -9.96
C TRP A 90 -1.43 6.17 -9.88
N PHE A 91 -0.29 6.38 -10.54
CA PHE A 91 0.85 5.47 -10.44
C PHE A 91 1.50 5.53 -9.05
N LEU A 92 1.62 6.72 -8.48
CA LEU A 92 2.24 6.93 -7.16
C LEU A 92 1.40 6.36 -6.00
N ILE A 93 0.07 6.49 -6.02
CA ILE A 93 -0.79 6.07 -4.92
C ILE A 93 -0.85 4.55 -4.78
N MET A 94 -0.77 3.82 -5.89
CA MET A 94 -0.73 2.36 -5.88
C MET A 94 0.52 1.86 -5.15
N ASP A 95 1.68 2.38 -5.52
CA ASP A 95 2.95 1.98 -4.89
C ASP A 95 3.06 2.47 -3.45
N ALA A 96 2.56 3.68 -3.14
CA ALA A 96 2.47 4.18 -1.78
C ALA A 96 1.58 3.29 -0.89
N THR A 97 0.43 2.84 -1.41
CA THR A 97 -0.49 1.95 -0.68
C THR A 97 0.19 0.60 -0.41
N ARG A 98 0.87 0.03 -1.40
CA ARG A 98 1.63 -1.22 -1.23
C ARG A 98 2.75 -1.08 -0.21
N GLN A 99 3.50 0.02 -0.24
CA GLN A 99 4.54 0.29 0.75
C GLN A 99 3.97 0.46 2.16
N SER A 100 2.84 1.17 2.31
CA SER A 100 2.18 1.31 3.61
C SER A 100 1.71 -0.04 4.17
N ASN A 101 1.13 -0.90 3.32
CA ASN A 101 0.75 -2.26 3.71
C ASN A 101 1.97 -3.10 4.13
N ALA A 102 3.07 -3.01 3.40
CA ALA A 102 4.31 -3.70 3.76
C ALA A 102 4.87 -3.20 5.10
N GLN A 103 4.85 -1.90 5.34
CA GLN A 103 5.28 -1.32 6.61
C GLN A 103 4.42 -1.80 7.78
N LYS A 104 3.09 -1.89 7.61
CA LYS A 104 2.19 -2.47 8.62
C LYS A 104 2.54 -3.93 8.91
N LEU A 105 2.82 -4.71 7.88
CA LEU A 105 3.24 -6.10 8.05
C LEU A 105 4.56 -6.16 8.82
N PHE A 106 5.58 -5.41 8.42
CA PHE A 106 6.88 -5.37 9.10
C PHE A 106 6.81 -4.87 10.54
N ALA A 107 5.88 -3.99 10.88
CA ALA A 107 5.65 -3.59 12.26
C ALA A 107 5.10 -4.74 13.14
N VAL A 108 4.50 -5.76 12.52
CA VAL A 108 3.89 -6.91 13.20
C VAL A 108 4.84 -8.12 13.20
N ILE A 109 5.67 -8.28 12.16
CA ILE A 109 6.62 -9.40 12.02
C ILE A 109 8.08 -9.03 12.33
N GLY A 110 8.37 -7.75 12.58
CA GLY A 110 9.71 -7.21 12.88
C GLY A 110 10.07 -7.41 14.33
#